data_AF-A0A2R6E9R2-F1
#
_entry.id   AF-A0A2R6E9R2-F1
#
_cell.length_a   1.000
_cell.length_b   1.000
_cell.length_c   1.000
_cell.angle_alpha   90.00
_cell.angle_beta   90.00
_cell.angle_gamma   90.00
#
_symmetry.space_group_name_H-M   'P 1'
#
loop_
_entity.id
_entity.type
_entity.pdbx_description
1 polymer ?
#
loop_
_entity_poly.entity_id
_entity_poly.type
_entity_poly.pdbx_seq_one_letter_code
_entity_poly.pdbx_strand_id
1 'polypeptide(L)'
;MLTTTARLARTGRRQAAATGGALVWRLVAVLLAARRRLTAVRVRAHLRRTERALRAADTDHLDAERRRRRETTLDALREYRRRGAVPTNEGTSERAPQFVGANGVPCAVAALALADGERNLVERVAARENDLRVEELPDRPGEGHRAQLREWLDGAGLTRVEAARIQP
;
A
#
# COMPACT_ATOMS: atom_id res chain seq x y z
N MET A 1 19.33 32.72 -50.24
CA MET A 1 18.32 33.32 -49.34
C MET A 1 17.17 32.32 -49.16
N LEU A 2 17.20 31.53 -48.09
CA LEU A 2 16.07 30.66 -47.71
C LEU A 2 15.13 31.47 -46.80
N THR A 3 13.87 31.50 -47.21
CA THR A 3 12.78 32.37 -46.79
C THR A 3 12.41 32.30 -45.30
N THR A 4 12.24 33.48 -44.69
CA THR A 4 11.74 33.72 -43.32
C THR A 4 10.44 32.96 -42.99
N THR A 5 9.62 32.65 -43.99
CA THR A 5 8.36 31.90 -43.84
C THR A 5 8.56 30.44 -43.43
N ALA A 6 9.64 29.77 -43.88
CA ALA A 6 9.92 28.38 -43.50
C ALA A 6 10.36 28.24 -42.03
N ARG A 7 10.98 29.29 -41.46
CA ARG A 7 11.45 29.31 -40.06
C ARG A 7 10.28 29.49 -39.08
N LEU A 8 9.28 30.31 -39.41
CA LEU A 8 8.06 30.51 -38.62
C LEU A 8 7.15 29.26 -38.60
N ALA A 9 7.00 28.57 -39.73
CA ALA A 9 6.21 27.34 -39.80
C ALA A 9 6.83 26.14 -39.04
N ARG A 10 8.15 26.14 -38.82
CA ARG A 10 8.82 25.15 -37.95
C ARG A 10 8.69 25.48 -36.47
N THR A 11 8.68 26.76 -36.10
CA THR A 11 8.48 27.18 -34.70
C THR A 11 7.05 26.93 -34.25
N GLY A 12 6.04 27.26 -35.06
CA GLY A 12 4.63 26.98 -34.76
C GLY A 12 4.33 25.49 -34.57
N ARG A 13 4.91 24.60 -35.41
CA ARG A 13 4.77 23.14 -35.25
C ARG A 13 5.44 22.58 -33.99
N ARG A 14 6.60 23.12 -33.59
CA ARG A 14 7.29 22.73 -32.36
C ARG A 14 6.54 23.20 -31.11
N GLN A 15 5.98 24.41 -31.13
CA GLN A 15 5.13 24.93 -30.05
C GLN A 15 3.84 24.13 -29.93
N ALA A 16 3.15 23.83 -31.04
CA ALA A 16 1.94 23.01 -31.04
C ALA A 16 2.18 21.59 -30.51
N ALA A 17 3.29 20.95 -30.91
CA ALA A 17 3.68 19.63 -30.39
C ALA A 17 4.04 19.67 -28.90
N ALA A 18 4.74 20.72 -28.44
CA ALA A 18 5.05 20.91 -27.02
C ALA A 18 3.78 21.17 -26.17
N THR A 19 2.82 21.96 -26.67
CA THR A 19 1.52 22.16 -26.01
C THR A 19 0.64 20.93 -26.03
N GLY A 20 0.67 20.15 -27.12
CA GLY A 20 -0.03 18.86 -27.22
C GLY A 20 0.51 17.85 -26.22
N GLY A 21 1.84 17.75 -26.09
CA GLY A 21 2.47 16.93 -25.05
C GLY A 21 2.13 17.38 -23.63
N ALA A 22 2.09 18.69 -23.36
CA ALA A 22 1.70 19.23 -22.07
C ALA A 22 0.22 18.95 -21.72
N LEU A 23 -0.68 19.03 -22.70
CA LEU A 23 -2.11 18.71 -22.50
C LEU A 23 -2.31 17.21 -22.23
N VAL A 24 -1.65 16.34 -23.00
CA VAL A 24 -1.68 14.88 -22.79
C VAL A 24 -1.16 14.54 -21.39
N TRP A 25 -0.03 15.11 -20.98
CA TRP A 25 0.54 14.85 -19.66
C TRP A 25 -0.36 15.35 -18.52
N ARG A 26 -1.01 16.51 -18.67
CA ARG A 26 -2.02 16.99 -17.72
C ARG A 26 -3.21 16.03 -17.61
N LEU A 27 -3.73 15.53 -18.73
CA LEU A 27 -4.81 14.54 -18.74
C LEU A 27 -4.39 13.24 -18.04
N VAL A 28 -3.19 12.74 -18.34
CA VAL A 28 -2.63 11.56 -17.66
C VAL A 28 -2.52 11.79 -16.15
N ALA A 29 -2.01 12.95 -15.72
CA ALA A 29 -1.90 13.28 -14.30
C ALA A 29 -3.27 13.33 -13.60
N VAL A 30 -4.29 13.90 -14.25
CA VAL A 30 -5.67 13.90 -13.73
C VAL A 30 -6.23 12.49 -13.61
N LEU A 31 -6.04 11.64 -14.62
CA LEU A 31 -6.50 10.25 -14.60
C LEU A 31 -5.80 9.43 -13.51
N LEU A 32 -4.49 9.61 -13.32
CA LEU A 32 -3.73 8.98 -12.23
C LEU A 32 -4.24 9.44 -10.86
N ALA A 33 -4.47 10.74 -10.67
CA ALA A 33 -5.03 11.29 -9.44
C ALA A 33 -6.43 10.72 -9.15
N ALA A 34 -7.30 10.63 -10.17
CA ALA A 34 -8.62 10.03 -10.05
C ALA A 34 -8.54 8.54 -9.67
N ARG A 35 -7.66 7.77 -10.33
CA ARG A 35 -7.41 6.35 -10.01
C ARG A 35 -6.93 6.19 -8.57
N ARG A 36 -5.96 6.99 -8.12
CA ARG A 36 -5.46 6.99 -6.73
C ARG A 36 -6.59 7.25 -5.74
N ARG A 37 -7.45 8.24 -6.00
CA ARG A 37 -8.60 8.56 -5.16
C ARG A 37 -9.62 7.41 -5.10
N LEU A 38 -9.93 6.78 -6.24
CA LEU A 38 -10.82 5.62 -6.29
C LEU A 38 -10.23 4.41 -5.54
N THR A 39 -8.93 4.16 -5.66
CA THR A 39 -8.25 3.12 -4.88
C THR A 39 -8.34 3.42 -3.38
N ALA A 40 -8.03 4.65 -2.96
CA ALA A 40 -8.14 5.05 -1.56
C ALA A 40 -9.57 4.91 -1.00
N VAL A 41 -10.61 5.21 -1.79
CA VAL A 41 -12.00 4.98 -1.39
C VAL A 41 -12.30 3.49 -1.22
N ARG A 42 -11.92 2.65 -2.19
CA ARG A 42 -12.12 1.19 -2.13
C ARG A 42 -11.40 0.56 -0.94
N VAL A 43 -10.12 0.88 -0.76
CA VAL A 43 -9.31 0.39 0.37
C VAL A 43 -9.88 0.83 1.70
N ARG A 44 -10.28 2.10 1.87
CA ARG A 44 -10.91 2.55 3.12
C ARG A 44 -12.22 1.84 3.43
N ALA A 45 -13.05 1.58 2.41
CA ALA A 45 -14.29 0.84 2.58
C ALA A 45 -14.02 -0.63 2.96
N HIS A 46 -13.02 -1.25 2.33
CA HIS A 46 -12.55 -2.60 2.66
C HIS A 46 -12.06 -2.67 4.11
N LEU A 47 -11.08 -1.85 4.48
CA LEU A 47 -10.51 -1.82 5.82
C LEU A 47 -11.56 -1.53 6.90
N ARG A 48 -12.58 -0.71 6.61
CA ARG A 48 -13.69 -0.48 7.55
C ARG A 48 -14.48 -1.77 7.83
N ARG A 49 -14.74 -2.57 6.79
CA ARG A 49 -15.44 -3.87 6.94
C ARG A 49 -14.55 -4.88 7.66
N THR A 50 -13.28 -4.96 7.26
CA THR A 50 -12.29 -5.83 7.91
C THR A 50 -12.16 -5.49 9.39
N GLU A 51 -11.90 -4.23 9.76
CA GLU A 51 -11.80 -3.78 11.16
C GLU A 51 -13.03 -4.18 11.98
N ARG A 52 -14.24 -3.96 11.47
CA ARG A 52 -15.48 -4.36 12.15
C ARG A 52 -15.57 -5.86 12.36
N ALA A 53 -15.23 -6.65 11.34
CA ALA A 53 -15.25 -8.10 11.43
C ALA A 53 -14.21 -8.62 12.44
N LEU A 54 -13.01 -8.03 12.46
CA LEU A 54 -11.94 -8.44 13.38
C LEU A 54 -12.24 -8.08 14.83
N ARG A 55 -12.89 -6.93 15.09
CA ARG A 55 -13.34 -6.55 16.45
C ARG A 55 -14.48 -7.41 16.98
N ALA A 56 -15.27 -8.01 16.08
CA ALA A 56 -16.37 -8.91 16.43
C ALA A 56 -15.96 -10.39 16.44
N ALA A 57 -14.72 -10.71 16.07
CA ALA A 57 -14.23 -12.08 16.00
C ALA A 57 -14.06 -12.66 17.41
N ASP A 58 -14.24 -13.97 17.52
CA ASP A 58 -13.88 -14.71 18.73
C ASP A 58 -12.36 -14.64 18.97
N THR A 59 -11.98 -14.34 20.21
CA THR A 59 -10.59 -14.19 20.66
C THR A 59 -10.26 -15.13 21.82
N ASP A 60 -11.08 -16.16 22.06
CA ASP A 60 -10.90 -17.06 23.19
C ASP A 60 -9.58 -17.83 23.20
N HIS A 61 -9.02 -18.07 22.02
CA HIS A 61 -7.70 -18.66 21.82
C HIS A 61 -6.52 -17.72 22.17
N LEU A 62 -6.77 -16.42 22.40
CA LEU A 62 -5.72 -15.45 22.76
C LEU A 62 -5.62 -15.28 24.27
N ASP A 63 -4.39 -15.22 24.77
CA ASP A 63 -4.11 -14.79 26.14
C ASP A 63 -4.40 -13.28 26.35
N ALA A 64 -4.38 -12.85 27.60
CA ALA A 64 -4.73 -11.48 27.97
C ALA A 64 -3.78 -10.43 27.37
N GLU A 65 -2.50 -10.75 27.15
CA GLU A 65 -1.55 -9.81 26.53
C GLU A 65 -1.85 -9.66 25.03
N ARG A 66 -2.01 -10.76 24.32
CA ARG A 66 -2.32 -10.76 22.89
C ARG A 66 -3.66 -10.11 22.59
N ARG A 67 -4.67 -10.28 23.46
CA ARG A 67 -5.95 -9.53 23.35
C ARG A 67 -5.74 -8.02 23.45
N ARG A 68 -4.90 -7.55 24.39
CA ARG A 68 -4.57 -6.12 24.51
C ARG A 68 -3.83 -5.61 23.28
N ARG A 69 -2.81 -6.35 22.81
CA ARG A 69 -2.05 -6.00 21.60
C ARG A 69 -2.93 -5.98 20.35
N ARG A 70 -3.90 -6.91 20.25
CA ARG A 70 -4.88 -6.93 19.18
C ARG A 70 -5.70 -5.65 19.14
N GLU A 71 -6.23 -5.19 20.28
CA GLU A 71 -7.02 -3.95 20.31
C GLU A 71 -6.17 -2.72 19.91
N THR A 72 -4.93 -2.62 20.42
CA THR A 72 -3.98 -1.56 19.99
C THR A 72 -3.71 -1.62 18.48
N THR A 73 -3.54 -2.83 17.94
CA THR A 73 -3.31 -3.04 16.51
C THR A 73 -4.54 -2.63 15.68
N LEU A 74 -5.75 -2.95 16.13
CA LEU A 74 -6.99 -2.54 15.46
C LEU A 74 -7.27 -1.03 15.59
N ASP A 75 -6.78 -0.37 16.64
CA ASP A 75 -6.78 1.09 16.75
C ASP A 75 -5.80 1.73 15.76
N ALA A 76 -4.60 1.17 15.61
CA ALA A 76 -3.67 1.59 14.56
C ALA A 76 -4.26 1.39 13.15
N LEU A 77 -5.01 0.30 12.91
CA LEU A 77 -5.70 0.07 11.64
C LEU A 77 -6.75 1.14 11.37
N ARG A 78 -7.52 1.50 12.39
CA ARG A 78 -8.52 2.59 12.32
C ARG A 78 -7.86 3.90 11.94
N GLU A 79 -6.72 4.24 12.56
CA GLU A 79 -5.99 5.47 12.29
C GLU A 79 -5.40 5.48 10.87
N TYR A 80 -4.74 4.39 10.43
CA TYR A 80 -4.27 4.23 9.05
C TYR A 80 -5.42 4.45 8.04
N ARG A 81 -6.57 3.82 8.27
CA ARG A 81 -7.76 3.97 7.45
C ARG A 81 -8.27 5.41 7.39
N ARG A 82 -8.20 6.16 8.50
CA ARG A 82 -8.63 7.58 8.55
C ARG A 82 -7.72 8.48 7.73
N ARG A 83 -6.40 8.26 7.76
CA ARG A 83 -5.42 8.98 6.93
C ARG A 83 -5.68 8.78 5.44
N GLY A 84 -6.07 7.56 5.04
CA GLY A 84 -6.51 7.27 3.67
C GLY A 84 -5.39 7.29 2.62
N ALA A 85 -4.13 7.33 3.04
CA ALA A 85 -2.98 7.09 2.18
C ALA A 85 -2.88 5.59 1.90
N VAL A 86 -2.69 5.23 0.63
CA VAL A 86 -2.56 3.83 0.18
C VAL A 86 -1.32 3.69 -0.70
N PRO A 87 -0.65 2.52 -0.69
CA PRO A 87 0.50 2.28 -1.55
C PRO A 87 0.11 2.35 -3.03
N THR A 88 1.06 2.79 -3.87
CA THR A 88 0.92 2.76 -5.33
C THR A 88 1.89 1.78 -5.96
N ASN A 89 1.40 1.02 -6.95
CA ASN A 89 2.22 0.14 -7.80
C ASN A 89 2.72 0.89 -9.05
N GLU A 90 2.99 2.18 -8.93
CA GLU A 90 3.48 2.96 -10.06
C GLU A 90 4.90 2.53 -10.39
N GLY A 91 5.15 2.18 -11.65
CA GLY A 91 6.45 1.66 -12.09
C GLY A 91 6.52 0.13 -12.20
N THR A 92 5.48 -0.62 -11.79
CA THR A 92 5.37 -2.07 -12.03
C THR A 92 4.30 -2.38 -13.08
N SER A 93 4.59 -3.29 -14.02
CA SER A 93 3.62 -3.79 -14.99
C SER A 93 2.61 -4.75 -14.36
N GLU A 94 3.01 -5.42 -13.28
CA GLU A 94 2.22 -6.43 -12.60
C GLU A 94 1.35 -5.82 -11.48
N ARG A 95 0.14 -6.37 -11.34
CA ARG A 95 -0.74 -6.11 -10.18
C ARG A 95 -0.30 -6.97 -8.99
N ALA A 96 0.92 -6.76 -8.53
CA ALA A 96 1.40 -7.35 -7.28
C ALA A 96 1.01 -6.44 -6.10
N PRO A 97 0.79 -6.96 -4.88
CA PRO A 97 0.77 -6.09 -3.71
C PRO A 97 2.12 -5.37 -3.59
N GLN A 98 2.14 -4.25 -2.87
CA GLN A 98 3.38 -3.57 -2.50
C GLN A 98 3.36 -3.35 -1.00
N PHE A 99 4.32 -3.96 -0.29
CA PHE A 99 4.48 -3.83 1.14
C PHE A 99 4.78 -2.38 1.52
N VAL A 100 5.63 -1.73 0.73
CA VAL A 100 5.78 -0.27 0.66
C VAL A 100 5.62 0.18 -0.80
N GLY A 101 4.65 1.03 -1.08
CA GLY A 101 4.38 1.51 -2.43
C GLY A 101 5.47 2.45 -2.95
N ALA A 102 5.50 2.66 -4.27
CA ALA A 102 6.45 3.57 -4.93
C ALA A 102 6.36 5.03 -4.44
N ASN A 103 5.23 5.40 -3.84
CA ASN A 103 5.01 6.69 -3.18
C ASN A 103 5.51 6.72 -1.71
N GLY A 104 6.25 5.71 -1.26
CA GLY A 104 6.75 5.57 0.12
C GLY A 104 5.67 5.23 1.15
N VAL A 105 4.43 4.99 0.72
CA VAL A 105 3.33 4.68 1.63
C VAL A 105 3.32 3.18 1.94
N PRO A 106 3.38 2.77 3.22
CA PRO A 106 3.25 1.36 3.58
C PRO A 106 1.83 0.84 3.28
N CYS A 107 1.72 -0.45 2.97
CA CYS A 107 0.45 -1.14 3.00
C CYS A 107 -0.12 -1.16 4.42
N ALA A 108 -1.39 -1.55 4.58
CA ALA A 108 -2.03 -1.56 5.88
C ALA A 108 -1.26 -2.43 6.90
N VAL A 109 -0.83 -3.64 6.54
CA VAL A 109 -0.07 -4.54 7.43
C VAL A 109 1.29 -3.94 7.81
N ALA A 110 2.03 -3.39 6.85
CA ALA A 110 3.30 -2.71 7.12
C ALA A 110 3.10 -1.49 8.03
N ALA A 111 2.01 -0.73 7.87
CA ALA A 111 1.70 0.43 8.72
C ALA A 111 1.39 0.02 10.16
N LEU A 112 0.76 -1.14 10.37
CA LEU A 112 0.54 -1.71 11.70
C LEU A 112 1.86 -2.08 12.38
N ALA A 113 2.74 -2.77 11.66
CA ALA A 113 4.08 -3.10 12.16
C ALA A 113 4.87 -1.83 12.51
N LEU A 114 4.84 -0.80 11.67
CA LEU A 114 5.47 0.49 11.98
C LEU A 114 4.90 1.16 13.24
N ALA A 115 3.58 1.08 13.45
CA ALA A 115 2.93 1.62 14.64
C ALA A 115 3.33 0.87 15.93
N ASP A 116 3.68 -0.42 15.80
CA ASP A 116 4.17 -1.28 16.87
C ASP A 116 5.70 -1.22 17.07
N GLY A 117 6.40 -0.37 16.30
CA GLY A 117 7.85 -0.17 16.41
C GLY A 117 8.71 -1.07 15.51
N GLU A 118 8.11 -1.90 14.67
CA GLU A 118 8.78 -2.90 13.82
C GLU A 118 9.39 -2.33 12.53
N ARG A 119 10.07 -1.17 12.63
CA ARG A 119 10.70 -0.49 11.48
C ARG A 119 11.67 -1.39 10.74
N ASN A 120 12.59 -2.04 11.47
CA ASN A 120 13.62 -2.87 10.85
C ASN A 120 13.03 -4.09 10.12
N LEU A 121 11.94 -4.65 10.64
CA LEU A 121 11.23 -5.75 9.98
C LEU A 121 10.59 -5.26 8.67
N VAL A 122 9.91 -4.12 8.70
CA VAL A 122 9.24 -3.54 7.52
C VAL A 122 10.25 -3.22 6.42
N GLU A 123 11.38 -2.60 6.78
CA GLU A 123 12.46 -2.30 5.84
C GLU A 123 13.05 -3.59 5.24
N ARG A 124 13.26 -4.64 6.05
CA ARG A 124 13.74 -5.94 5.56
C ARG A 124 12.75 -6.60 4.60
N VAL A 125 11.45 -6.61 4.91
CA VAL A 125 10.42 -7.17 4.02
C VAL A 125 10.39 -6.41 2.71
N ALA A 126 10.29 -5.08 2.75
CA ALA A 126 10.24 -4.24 1.55
C ALA A 126 11.50 -4.40 0.66
N ALA A 127 12.67 -4.56 1.27
CA ALA A 127 13.92 -4.73 0.52
C ALA A 127 14.08 -6.13 -0.11
N ARG A 128 13.55 -7.18 0.52
CA ARG A 128 13.72 -8.56 0.05
C ARG A 128 12.57 -9.08 -0.79
N GLU A 129 11.36 -8.60 -0.53
CA GLU A 129 10.12 -9.15 -1.07
C GLU A 129 8.99 -8.12 -0.95
N ASN A 130 9.10 -7.02 -1.71
CA ASN A 130 8.10 -5.96 -1.62
C ASN A 130 6.72 -6.39 -2.13
N ASP A 131 6.63 -7.48 -2.89
CA ASP A 131 5.41 -8.09 -3.39
C ASP A 131 4.84 -9.20 -2.48
N LEU A 132 5.31 -9.27 -1.23
CA LEU A 132 4.86 -10.27 -0.26
C LEU A 132 3.34 -10.26 -0.08
N ARG A 133 2.79 -11.47 -0.13
CA ARG A 133 1.40 -11.81 0.19
C ARG A 133 1.31 -12.41 1.58
N VAL A 134 0.50 -11.80 2.45
CA VAL A 134 0.39 -12.26 3.84
C VAL A 134 -0.23 -13.65 3.91
N GLU A 135 -1.10 -14.00 2.97
CA GLU A 135 -1.68 -15.34 2.84
C GLU A 135 -0.63 -16.44 2.58
N GLU A 136 0.53 -16.10 2.01
CA GLU A 136 1.62 -17.01 1.67
C GLU A 136 2.66 -17.16 2.79
N LEU A 137 2.49 -16.46 3.92
CA LEU A 137 3.38 -16.61 5.06
C LEU A 137 3.39 -18.06 5.57
N PRO A 138 4.54 -18.58 6.04
CA PRO A 138 4.63 -19.96 6.49
C PRO A 138 3.72 -20.21 7.72
N ASP A 139 3.19 -21.42 7.82
CA ASP A 139 2.40 -21.84 8.99
C ASP A 139 3.26 -22.11 10.23
N ARG A 140 4.52 -22.51 10.02
CA ARG A 140 5.45 -22.82 11.11
C ARG A 140 6.48 -21.70 11.30
N PRO A 141 6.97 -21.50 12.53
CA PRO A 141 8.14 -20.67 12.78
C PRO A 141 9.33 -21.13 11.94
N GLY A 142 10.24 -20.20 11.67
CA GLY A 142 11.44 -20.46 10.88
C GLY A 142 12.33 -19.23 10.84
N GLU A 143 13.24 -19.19 9.88
CA GLU A 143 14.19 -18.11 9.73
C GLU A 143 13.81 -17.17 8.57
N GLY A 144 14.30 -15.93 8.63
CA GLY A 144 14.11 -14.92 7.59
C GLY A 144 12.89 -14.01 7.79
N HIS A 145 12.71 -13.06 6.86
CA HIS A 145 11.74 -11.96 7.01
C HIS A 145 10.28 -12.43 7.01
N ARG A 146 9.94 -13.49 6.27
CA ARG A 146 8.58 -14.07 6.27
C ARG A 146 8.23 -14.67 7.64
N ALA A 147 9.14 -15.43 8.24
CA ALA A 147 8.92 -16.01 9.55
C ALA A 147 8.84 -14.93 10.65
N GLN A 148 9.71 -13.92 10.59
CA GLN A 148 9.65 -12.76 11.51
C GLN A 148 8.33 -11.99 11.38
N LEU A 149 7.82 -11.78 10.15
CA LEU A 149 6.52 -11.14 9.95
C LEU A 149 5.37 -12.00 10.51
N ARG A 150 5.44 -13.32 10.33
CA ARG A 150 4.46 -14.25 10.90
C ARG A 150 4.45 -14.22 12.43
N GLU A 151 5.63 -14.23 13.04
CA GLU A 151 5.81 -14.17 14.49
C GLU A 151 5.28 -12.86 15.08
N TRP A 152 5.59 -11.73 14.43
CA TRP A 152 5.03 -10.44 14.83
C TRP A 152 3.49 -10.43 14.77
N LEU A 153 2.89 -10.99 13.70
CA LEU A 153 1.42 -11.09 13.61
C LEU A 153 0.81 -11.87 14.79
N ASP A 154 1.43 -12.99 15.17
CA ASP A 154 0.99 -13.79 16.32
C ASP A 154 1.09 -13.01 17.64
N GLY A 155 2.19 -12.27 17.83
CA GLY A 155 2.36 -11.37 18.98
C GLY A 155 1.36 -10.21 19.00
N ALA A 156 1.03 -9.66 17.82
CA ALA A 156 0.01 -8.62 17.65
C ALA A 156 -1.42 -9.15 17.83
N GLY A 157 -1.60 -10.45 18.05
CA GLY A 157 -2.92 -11.07 18.22
C GLY A 157 -3.72 -11.15 16.93
N LEU A 158 -3.05 -11.27 15.78
CA LEU A 158 -3.65 -11.44 14.46
C LEU A 158 -3.27 -12.80 13.86
N THR A 159 -4.25 -13.56 13.39
CA THR A 159 -3.96 -14.74 12.59
C THR A 159 -3.49 -14.35 11.18
N ARG A 160 -2.78 -15.26 10.49
CA ARG A 160 -2.41 -15.09 9.07
C ARG A 160 -3.63 -14.78 8.19
N VAL A 161 -4.75 -15.46 8.43
CA VAL A 161 -6.00 -15.27 7.66
C VAL A 161 -6.59 -13.88 7.90
N GLU A 162 -6.58 -13.40 9.14
CA GLU A 162 -7.06 -12.05 9.46
C GLU A 162 -6.17 -10.97 8.87
N ALA A 163 -4.85 -11.16 8.95
CA ALA A 163 -3.88 -10.24 8.38
C ALA A 163 -3.95 -10.21 6.83
N ALA A 164 -4.20 -11.35 6.20
CA ALA A 164 -4.48 -11.41 4.76
C ALA A 164 -5.75 -10.61 4.40
N ARG A 165 -6.80 -10.63 5.23
CA ARG A 165 -7.99 -9.78 5.02
C ARG A 165 -7.71 -8.29 5.17
N ILE A 166 -6.61 -7.90 5.83
CA ILE A 166 -6.16 -6.50 5.92
C ILE A 166 -5.46 -6.06 4.61
N GLN A 167 -4.91 -6.99 3.83
CA GLN A 167 -4.32 -6.74 2.51
C GLN A 167 -5.40 -6.89 1.40
N PRO A 168 -5.93 -5.78 0.84
CA PRO A 168 -7.01 -5.81 -0.16
C PRO A 168 -6.59 -6.27 -1.55
#